data_AF-A0A4R6EHL7-F1
#
_entry.id   AF-A0A4R6EHL7-F1
#
_cell.length_a   1.000
_cell.length_b   1.000
_cell.length_c   1.000
_cell.angle_alpha   90.00
_cell.angle_beta   90.00
_cell.angle_gamma   90.00
#
_symmetry.space_group_name_H-M   'P 1'
#
loop_
_entity.id
_entity.type
_entity.pdbx_description
1 polymer ?
#
loop_
_entity_poly.entity_id
_entity_poly.type
_entity_poly.pdbx_seq_one_letter_code
_entity_poly.pdbx_strand_id
1 'polypeptide(L)'
;MACRQSPRHSKTRNQLQEKGIYAFHKKYGYGQRSLVEAQISRIKRCIGSTLRTQKIESQEREGVIIANILNRWNSFGRPVSFKNG
;
A
#
# COMPACT_ATOMS: atom_id res chain seq x y z
N MET A 1 -11.91 -2.20 -33.97
CA MET A 1 -12.35 -1.27 -32.91
C MET A 1 -11.14 -0.81 -32.11
N ALA A 2 -10.67 0.43 -32.27
CA ALA A 2 -9.59 0.97 -31.46
C ALA A 2 -10.16 1.38 -30.09
N CYS A 3 -9.71 0.74 -29.01
CA CYS A 3 -10.07 1.13 -27.65
C CYS A 3 -9.65 2.59 -27.44
N ARG A 4 -10.63 3.49 -27.29
CA ARG A 4 -10.42 4.93 -27.11
C ARG A 4 -9.74 5.14 -25.75
N GLN A 5 -8.42 5.16 -25.76
CA GLN A 5 -7.64 5.30 -24.54
C GLN A 5 -7.95 6.66 -23.91
N SER A 6 -8.30 6.66 -22.63
CA SER A 6 -8.66 7.88 -21.92
C SER A 6 -7.48 8.88 -21.94
N PRO A 7 -7.74 10.20 -21.95
CA PRO A 7 -6.68 11.23 -21.99
C PRO A 7 -5.68 11.14 -20.83
N ARG A 8 -6.05 10.48 -19.73
CA ARG A 8 -5.14 10.22 -18.60
C ARG A 8 -4.14 9.12 -18.91
N HIS A 9 -4.57 8.09 -19.63
CA HIS A 9 -3.78 6.91 -19.95
C HIS A 9 -2.67 7.19 -20.96
N SER A 10 -2.93 8.08 -21.92
CA SER A 10 -1.92 8.58 -22.86
C SER A 10 -0.87 9.46 -22.17
N LYS A 11 -1.31 10.36 -21.27
CA LYS A 11 -0.41 11.23 -20.49
C LYS A 11 0.53 10.45 -19.56
N THR A 12 0.05 9.40 -18.89
CA THR A 12 0.90 8.54 -18.05
C THR A 12 1.91 7.75 -18.88
N ARG A 13 1.51 7.22 -20.04
CA ARG A 13 2.43 6.54 -20.96
C ARG A 13 3.55 7.47 -21.44
N ASN A 14 3.22 8.69 -21.86
CA ASN A 14 4.21 9.66 -22.30
C ASN A 14 5.19 10.02 -21.18
N GLN A 15 4.71 10.25 -19.96
CA GLN A 15 5.59 10.53 -18.80
C GLN A 15 6.52 9.37 -18.45
N LEU A 16 6.05 8.13 -18.62
CA LEU A 16 6.87 6.95 -18.38
C LEU A 16 7.95 6.80 -19.47
N GLN A 17 7.61 7.09 -20.73
CA GLN A 17 8.52 7.05 -21.87
C GLN A 17 9.61 8.14 -21.78
N GLU A 18 9.24 9.35 -21.35
CA GLU A 18 10.14 10.51 -21.30
C GLU A 18 11.06 10.53 -20.06
N LYS A 19 10.52 10.18 -18.88
CA LYS A 19 11.22 10.38 -17.60
C LYS A 19 11.61 9.07 -16.91
N GLY A 20 11.17 7.94 -17.46
CA GLY A 20 11.42 6.61 -16.92
C GLY A 20 10.55 6.29 -15.69
N ILE A 21 10.61 5.01 -15.30
CA ILE A 21 9.80 4.42 -14.24
C ILE A 21 10.12 5.05 -12.88
N TYR A 22 11.40 5.29 -12.57
CA TYR A 22 11.79 5.81 -11.26
C TYR A 22 11.21 7.21 -10.97
N ALA A 23 11.30 8.13 -11.93
CA ALA A 23 10.73 9.47 -11.81
C ALA A 23 9.20 9.44 -11.72
N PHE A 24 8.56 8.50 -12.43
CA PHE A 24 7.13 8.26 -12.32
C PHE A 24 6.73 7.79 -10.90
N HIS A 25 7.41 6.77 -10.36
CA HIS A 25 7.13 6.27 -9.01
C HIS A 25 7.31 7.36 -7.95
N LYS A 26 8.35 8.20 -8.08
CA LYS A 26 8.59 9.34 -7.20
C LYS A 26 7.47 10.39 -7.30
N LYS A 27 7.04 10.73 -8.51
CA LYS A 27 5.97 11.70 -8.76
C LYS A 27 4.63 11.28 -8.17
N TYR A 28 4.30 9.99 -8.26
CA TYR A 28 3.02 9.44 -7.81
C TYR A 28 3.07 8.81 -6.41
N GLY A 29 4.19 8.92 -5.69
CA GLY A 29 4.29 8.46 -4.30
C GLY A 29 4.21 6.94 -4.12
N TYR A 30 4.55 6.15 -5.14
CA TYR A 30 4.44 4.68 -5.10
C TYR A 30 5.26 4.04 -3.97
N GLY A 31 6.34 4.69 -3.53
CA GLY A 31 7.13 4.23 -2.38
C GLY A 31 6.31 4.19 -1.08
N GLN A 32 5.57 5.27 -0.77
CA GLN A 32 4.73 5.33 0.42
C GLN A 32 3.59 4.31 0.35
N ARG A 33 2.98 4.19 -0.83
CA ARG A 33 1.94 3.19 -1.07
C ARG A 33 2.43 1.76 -0.83
N SER A 34 3.62 1.42 -1.33
CA SER A 34 4.22 0.10 -1.12
C SER A 34 4.43 -0.21 0.37
N LEU A 35 4.83 0.78 1.17
CA LEU A 35 4.98 0.63 2.62
C LEU A 35 3.65 0.38 3.33
N VAL A 36 2.60 1.09 2.93
CA VAL A 36 1.24 0.89 3.47
C VAL A 36 0.70 -0.49 3.07
N GLU A 37 0.86 -0.88 1.81
CA GLU A 37 0.43 -2.20 1.31
C GLU A 37 1.14 -3.35 2.03
N ALA A 38 2.44 -3.19 2.33
CA ALA A 38 3.19 -4.16 3.12
C ALA A 38 2.67 -4.30 4.56
N GLN A 39 2.36 -3.18 5.22
CA GLN A 39 1.77 -3.18 6.57
C GLN A 39 0.39 -3.84 6.60
N ILE A 40 -0.47 -3.50 5.64
CA ILE A 40 -1.80 -4.12 5.51
C ILE A 40 -1.66 -5.63 5.24
N SER A 41 -0.72 -6.03 4.39
CA SER A 41 -0.47 -7.46 4.10
C SER A 41 -0.02 -8.22 5.34
N ARG A 42 0.80 -7.61 6.21
CA ARG A 42 1.19 -8.18 7.50
C ARG A 42 -0.01 -8.37 8.42
N ILE A 43 -0.88 -7.38 8.53
CA ILE A 43 -2.13 -7.49 9.30
C ILE A 43 -3.01 -8.62 8.78
N LYS A 44 -3.20 -8.70 7.46
CA LYS A 44 -4.01 -9.75 6.83
C LYS A 44 -3.48 -11.16 7.10
N ARG A 45 -2.16 -11.32 7.17
CA ARG A 45 -1.50 -12.59 7.47
C ARG A 45 -1.61 -12.98 8.95
N CYS A 46 -1.52 -12.02 9.87
CA CYS A 46 -1.53 -12.30 11.31
C CYS A 46 -2.93 -12.39 11.92
N ILE A 47 -3.86 -11.52 11.51
CA ILE A 47 -5.19 -11.37 12.12
C ILE A 47 -6.27 -12.01 11.23
N GLY A 48 -6.19 -11.78 9.92
CA GLY A 48 -7.17 -12.26 8.94
C GLY A 48 -7.46 -11.23 7.85
N SER A 49 -8.06 -11.69 6.76
CA SER A 49 -8.41 -10.84 5.60
C SER A 49 -9.64 -9.95 5.82
N THR A 50 -10.45 -10.24 6.86
CA THR A 50 -11.70 -9.56 7.16
C THR A 50 -11.78 -9.18 8.64
N LEU A 51 -12.60 -8.16 8.95
CA LEU A 51 -13.00 -7.89 10.33
C LEU A 51 -13.87 -9.05 10.82
N ARG A 52 -13.63 -9.50 12.06
CA ARG A 52 -14.33 -10.68 12.61
C ARG A 52 -15.67 -10.31 13.25
N THR A 53 -15.87 -9.04 13.57
CA THR A 53 -17.09 -8.56 14.21
C THR A 53 -18.20 -8.26 13.20
N GLN A 54 -19.44 -8.61 13.55
CA GLN A 54 -20.62 -8.40 12.69
C GLN A 54 -21.26 -7.02 12.87
N LYS A 55 -21.15 -6.43 14.06
CA LYS A 55 -21.72 -5.11 14.38
C LYS A 55 -20.76 -3.99 13.97
N ILE A 56 -21.27 -2.95 13.34
CA ILE A 56 -20.47 -1.80 12.86
C ILE A 56 -19.69 -1.14 14.00
N GLU A 57 -20.31 -0.89 15.16
CA GLU A 57 -19.63 -0.32 16.33
C GLU A 57 -18.46 -1.20 16.81
N SER A 58 -18.59 -2.53 16.67
CA SER A 58 -17.53 -3.46 17.03
C SER A 58 -16.42 -3.49 15.97
N GLN A 59 -16.76 -3.29 14.69
CA GLN A 59 -15.80 -3.16 13.59
C GLN A 59 -14.95 -1.90 13.72
N GLU A 60 -15.55 -0.78 14.14
CA GLU A 60 -14.81 0.46 14.42
C GLU A 60 -13.78 0.26 15.53
N ARG A 61 -14.18 -0.38 16.63
CA ARG A 61 -13.26 -0.72 17.74
C ARG A 61 -12.17 -1.69 17.29
N GLU A 62 -12.51 -2.69 16.49
CA GLU A 62 -11.55 -3.62 15.89
C GLU A 62 -10.53 -2.86 15.02
N GLY A 63 -10.98 -1.86 14.24
CA GLY A 63 -10.13 -0.95 13.48
C GLY A 63 -9.16 -0.15 14.36
N VAL A 64 -9.64 0.42 15.47
CA VAL A 64 -8.78 1.14 16.44
C VAL A 64 -7.72 0.22 17.05
N ILE A 65 -8.10 -1.01 17.40
CA ILE A 65 -7.16 -2.00 17.93
C ILE A 65 -6.08 -2.35 16.88
N ILE A 66 -6.49 -2.58 15.63
CA ILE A 66 -5.56 -2.84 14.51
C ILE A 66 -4.59 -1.67 14.32
N ALA A 67 -5.07 -0.43 14.37
CA ALA A 67 -4.22 0.76 14.28
C ALA A 67 -3.20 0.84 15.42
N ASN A 68 -3.61 0.52 16.65
CA ASN A 68 -2.70 0.47 17.80
C ASN A 68 -1.65 -0.63 17.66
N ILE A 69 -2.00 -1.79 17.11
CA ILE A 69 -1.05 -2.87 16.81
C ILE A 69 -0.03 -2.41 15.76
N LEU A 70 -0.48 -1.73 14.70
CA LEU A 70 0.41 -1.17 13.68
C LEU A 70 1.40 -0.16 14.27
N ASN A 71 0.93 0.74 15.14
CA ASN A 71 1.81 1.70 15.83
C ASN A 71 2.86 0.98 16.68
N ARG A 72 2.48 -0.06 17.40
CA ARG A 72 3.42 -0.90 18.17
C ARG A 72 4.38 -1.68 17.28
N TRP A 73 3.95 -2.13 16.11
CA TRP A 73 4.87 -2.77 15.15
C TRP A 73 5.87 -1.78 14.57
N ASN A 74 5.46 -0.54 14.33
CA ASN A 74 6.36 0.52 13.89
C ASN A 74 7.39 0.89 14.96
N SER A 75 7.05 0.79 16.26
CA SER A 75 8.02 1.03 17.34
C SER A 75 9.11 -0.04 17.44
N PHE A 76 8.88 -1.26 16.94
CA PHE A 76 9.91 -2.30 16.88
C PHE A 76 10.95 -2.05 15.77
N GLY A 77 10.75 -1.04 14.94
CA GLY A 77 11.62 -0.76 13.80
C GLY A 77 11.36 -1.66 12.60
N ARG A 78 12.23 -1.55 11.59
CA ARG A 78 12.13 -2.32 10.35
C ARG A 78 13.13 -3.47 10.36
N PRO A 79 12.77 -4.66 9.84
CA PRO A 79 13.74 -5.73 9.68
C PRO A 79 14.87 -5.27 8.76
N VAL A 80 16.12 -5.47 9.20
CA VAL A 80 17.30 -5.16 8.40
C VAL A 80 17.34 -6.14 7.24
N SER A 81 17.21 -5.62 6.02
CA SER A 81 17.22 -6.42 4.79
C SER A 81 18.59 -6.28 4.16
N PHE A 82 19.28 -7.38 3.94
CA PHE A 82 20.56 -7.40 3.24
C PHE A 82 20.32 -7.75 1.77
N LYS A 83 21.07 -7.12 0.86
CA LYS A 83 21.02 -7.48 -0.55
C LYS A 83 21.80 -8.80 -0.70
N ASN A 84 21.10 -9.88 -1.04
CA ASN A 84 21.79 -11.10 -1.46
C ASN A 84 22.55 -10.79 -2.75
N GLY A 85 23.88 -10.98 -2.71
CA GLY A 85 24.78 -10.81 -3.84
C GLY A 85 24.57 -11.86 -4.91
#